data_AF-A0A6N2HV32-F1
#
_entry.id   AF-A0A6N2HV32-F1
#
_cell.length_a   1.000
_cell.length_b   1.000
_cell.length_c   1.000
_cell.angle_alpha   90.00
_cell.angle_beta   90.00
_cell.angle_gamma   90.00
#
_symmetry.space_group_name_H-M   'P 1'
#
loop_
_entity.id
_entity.type
_entity.pdbx_description
1 polymer ?
#
loop_
_entity_poly.entity_id
_entity_poly.type
_entity_poly.pdbx_seq_one_letter_code
_entity_poly.pdbx_strand_id
1 'polypeptide(L)'
;MLPIDEAAHSNRWRRRHPVDKAVLGLGLTVLAISLPPWPGAVLVLVTALVLLTGPAGVPGRRLWRAYRVPLGFCVTGAATLLVRVGGPGGFVALADDGPVRAGELLLRTSAASLGVLLFAFTTPMSDLLPRLVRAGVPAPVVDVALVTYRMSFLLLDSLRLIRQAQAARLGHTTRAATWRSLGGLGATAFVRAFDRAARLQAGLAGRGYDGTLRVLVPEARVSAPFTAASLALLAALTVLALVLERPLS
;
A
#
# COMPACT_ATOMS: atom_id res chain seq x y z
N MET A 1 -11.86 -5.99 -9.55
CA MET A 1 -10.66 -5.24 -9.10
C MET A 1 -10.79 -4.81 -7.65
N LEU A 2 -9.67 -4.51 -6.99
CA LEU A 2 -9.66 -3.96 -5.63
C LEU A 2 -9.84 -2.43 -5.71
N PRO A 3 -10.46 -1.77 -4.71
CA PRO A 3 -10.71 -0.33 -4.76
C PRO A 3 -9.46 0.55 -4.92
N ILE A 4 -8.32 0.12 -4.35
CA ILE A 4 -7.03 0.82 -4.47
C ILE A 4 -6.50 0.69 -5.90
N ASP A 5 -6.56 -0.52 -6.46
CA ASP A 5 -6.10 -0.79 -7.82
C ASP A 5 -6.93 -0.03 -8.87
N GLU A 6 -8.26 -0.03 -8.71
CA GLU A 6 -9.16 0.75 -9.57
C GLU A 6 -8.84 2.25 -9.49
N ALA A 7 -8.64 2.78 -8.28
CA ALA A 7 -8.32 4.18 -8.09
C ALA A 7 -6.97 4.56 -8.71
N ALA A 8 -5.99 3.66 -8.70
CA ALA A 8 -4.69 3.88 -9.35
C ALA A 8 -4.81 3.87 -10.88
N HIS A 9 -5.69 3.04 -11.45
CA HIS A 9 -5.96 3.02 -12.90
C HIS A 9 -6.74 4.25 -13.38
N SER A 10 -7.65 4.78 -12.56
CA SER A 10 -8.47 5.97 -12.89
C SER A 10 -7.85 7.30 -12.45
N ASN A 11 -6.64 7.28 -11.88
CA ASN A 11 -6.02 8.48 -11.28
C ASN A 11 -5.60 9.51 -12.35
N ARG A 12 -5.64 10.80 -12.03
CA ARG A 12 -5.11 11.88 -12.88
C ARG A 12 -3.64 11.69 -13.23
N TRP A 13 -2.86 11.12 -12.30
CA TRP A 13 -1.45 10.86 -12.49
C TRP A 13 -1.16 9.54 -13.21
N ARG A 14 -2.17 8.78 -13.66
CA ARG A 14 -2.01 7.45 -14.28
C ARG A 14 -0.90 7.39 -15.33
N ARG A 15 -0.82 8.38 -16.23
CA ARG A 15 0.16 8.43 -17.33
C ARG A 15 1.57 8.89 -16.94
N ARG A 16 1.77 9.43 -15.74
CA ARG A 16 3.10 9.82 -15.27
C ARG A 16 3.95 8.61 -14.94
N HIS A 17 5.27 8.75 -15.12
CA HIS A 17 6.21 7.67 -14.87
C HIS A 17 6.15 7.20 -13.39
N PRO A 18 6.21 5.89 -13.10
CA PRO A 18 6.17 5.39 -11.73
C PRO A 18 7.30 5.92 -10.84
N VAL A 19 8.49 6.16 -11.39
CA VAL A 19 9.63 6.70 -10.61
C VAL A 19 9.32 8.09 -10.05
N ASP A 20 8.69 8.96 -10.84
CA ASP A 20 8.30 10.30 -10.40
C ASP A 20 7.40 10.24 -9.16
N LYS A 21 6.42 9.34 -9.20
CA LYS A 21 5.48 9.10 -8.09
C LYS A 21 6.16 8.42 -6.91
N ALA A 22 7.12 7.53 -7.16
CA ALA A 22 7.88 6.83 -6.13
C ALA A 22 8.76 7.81 -5.35
N VAL A 23 9.49 8.70 -6.05
CA VAL A 23 10.32 9.74 -5.42
C VAL A 23 9.48 10.59 -4.49
N LEU A 24 8.29 11.03 -4.94
CA LEU A 24 7.41 11.84 -4.11
C LEU A 24 6.79 11.03 -2.94
N GLY A 25 6.12 9.91 -3.24
CA GLY A 25 5.39 9.13 -2.23
C GLY A 25 6.30 8.46 -1.20
N LEU A 26 7.32 7.73 -1.67
CA LEU A 26 8.29 7.08 -0.79
C LEU A 26 9.23 8.09 -0.13
N GLY A 27 9.57 9.18 -0.81
CA GLY A 27 10.34 10.27 -0.20
C GLY A 27 9.61 10.88 0.99
N LEU A 28 8.31 11.17 0.87
CA LEU A 28 7.50 11.61 2.01
C LEU A 28 7.48 10.58 3.15
N THR A 29 7.39 9.28 2.83
CA THR A 29 7.47 8.22 3.85
C THR A 29 8.83 8.21 4.56
N VAL A 30 9.94 8.33 3.83
CA VAL A 30 11.29 8.41 4.41
C VAL A 30 11.42 9.65 5.30
N LEU A 31 10.91 10.81 4.87
CA LEU A 31 10.91 12.03 5.68
C LEU A 31 10.08 11.88 6.95
N ALA A 32 8.88 11.29 6.88
CA ALA A 32 8.06 11.04 8.06
C ALA A 32 8.78 10.21 9.13
N ILE A 33 9.58 9.22 8.69
CA ILE A 33 10.34 8.34 9.59
C ILE A 33 11.57 9.06 10.15
N SER A 34 12.26 9.85 9.32
CA SER A 34 13.56 10.43 9.64
C SER A 34 13.48 11.75 10.42
N LEU A 35 12.42 12.53 10.21
CA LEU A 35 12.23 13.82 10.88
C LEU A 35 11.63 13.66 12.28
N PRO A 36 11.83 14.65 13.18
CA PRO A 36 11.17 14.66 14.48
C PRO A 36 9.63 14.64 14.31
N PRO A 37 8.89 13.99 15.21
CA PRO A 37 7.42 13.90 15.11
C PRO A 37 6.78 15.29 15.08
N TRP A 38 7.20 16.18 15.97
CA TRP A 38 6.87 17.60 15.92
C TRP A 38 8.12 18.40 15.59
N PRO A 39 8.12 19.29 14.57
CA PRO A 39 7.03 19.62 13.65
C PRO A 39 7.03 18.79 12.34
N GLY A 40 8.08 17.98 12.11
CA GLY A 40 8.35 17.35 10.81
C GLY A 40 7.25 16.41 10.32
N ALA A 41 6.76 15.49 11.16
CA ALA A 41 5.73 14.55 10.74
C ALA A 41 4.38 15.25 10.46
N VAL A 42 4.06 16.37 11.14
CA VAL A 42 2.87 17.19 10.81
C VAL A 42 2.99 17.76 9.40
N LEU A 43 4.13 18.37 9.07
CA LEU A 43 4.35 18.96 7.75
C LEU A 43 4.22 17.92 6.64
N VAL A 44 4.79 16.74 6.85
CA VAL A 44 4.68 15.61 5.91
C VAL A 44 3.23 15.11 5.80
N LEU A 45 2.53 14.95 6.93
CA LEU A 45 1.12 14.52 6.95
C LEU A 45 0.23 15.46 6.15
N VAL A 46 0.32 16.77 6.42
CA VAL A 46 -0.47 17.80 5.74
C VAL A 46 -0.15 17.81 4.25
N THR A 47 1.15 17.77 3.90
CA THR A 47 1.58 17.74 2.50
C THR A 47 1.05 16.51 1.76
N ALA A 48 1.17 15.32 2.37
CA ALA A 48 0.67 14.08 1.78
C ALA A 48 -0.85 14.13 1.58
N LEU A 49 -1.60 14.67 2.54
CA LEU A 49 -3.05 14.82 2.45
C LEU A 49 -3.47 15.79 1.33
N VAL A 50 -2.79 16.93 1.21
CA VAL A 50 -3.01 17.92 0.15
C VAL A 50 -2.71 17.30 -1.22
N LEU A 51 -1.58 16.58 -1.36
CA LEU A 51 -1.21 15.91 -2.62
C LEU A 51 -2.21 14.83 -3.03
N LEU A 52 -2.66 14.02 -2.06
CA LEU A 52 -3.65 12.96 -2.26
C LEU A 52 -5.01 13.51 -2.73
N THR A 53 -5.52 14.53 -2.05
CA THR A 53 -6.89 15.04 -2.28
C THR A 53 -6.97 16.07 -3.41
N GLY A 54 -5.94 16.89 -3.61
CA GLY A 54 -5.92 17.92 -4.65
C GLY A 54 -5.33 17.40 -5.97
N PRO A 55 -4.00 17.44 -6.18
CA PRO A 55 -3.36 17.08 -7.44
C PRO A 55 -3.62 15.64 -7.92
N ALA A 56 -3.57 14.65 -7.02
CA ALA A 56 -3.85 13.26 -7.36
C ALA A 56 -5.36 13.00 -7.48
N GLY A 57 -6.20 13.84 -6.86
CA GLY A 57 -7.66 13.78 -6.98
C GLY A 57 -8.29 12.51 -6.39
N VAL A 58 -7.69 11.94 -5.33
CA VAL A 58 -8.23 10.74 -4.68
C VAL A 58 -9.44 11.13 -3.83
N PRO A 59 -10.64 10.54 -4.06
CA PRO A 59 -11.82 10.84 -3.24
C PRO A 59 -11.57 10.51 -1.77
N GLY A 60 -11.86 11.46 -0.86
CA GLY A 60 -11.60 11.30 0.58
C GLY A 60 -12.22 10.04 1.19
N ARG A 61 -13.40 9.63 0.70
CA ARG A 61 -14.05 8.37 1.13
C ARG A 61 -13.24 7.11 0.77
N ARG A 62 -12.57 7.09 -0.39
CA ARG A 62 -11.70 5.97 -0.80
C ARG A 62 -10.42 5.96 0.03
N LEU A 63 -9.85 7.14 0.27
CA LEU A 63 -8.68 7.30 1.14
C LEU A 63 -8.97 6.81 2.56
N TRP A 64 -10.05 7.29 3.18
CA TRP A 64 -10.44 6.88 4.54
C TRP A 64 -10.67 5.37 4.67
N ARG A 65 -11.33 4.75 3.67
CA ARG A 65 -11.57 3.30 3.67
C ARG A 65 -10.29 2.47 3.64
N ALA A 66 -9.25 2.95 2.95
CA ALA A 66 -7.95 2.29 2.93
C ALA A 66 -7.15 2.59 4.21
N TYR A 67 -7.23 3.83 4.71
CA TYR A 67 -6.44 4.31 5.83
C TYR A 67 -6.92 3.82 7.20
N ARG A 68 -8.21 3.56 7.39
CA ARG A 68 -8.78 3.12 8.68
C ARG A 68 -8.16 1.83 9.24
N VAL A 69 -7.70 0.92 8.38
CA VAL A 69 -7.12 -0.37 8.80
C VAL A 69 -5.72 -0.14 9.39
N PRO A 70 -4.76 0.50 8.68
CA PRO A 70 -3.50 0.94 9.28
C PRO A 70 -3.67 1.79 10.53
N LEU A 71 -4.62 2.73 10.54
CA LEU A 71 -4.88 3.59 11.69
C LEU A 71 -5.32 2.77 12.91
N GLY A 72 -6.23 1.81 12.74
CA GLY A 72 -6.64 0.92 13.83
C GLY A 72 -5.46 0.16 14.43
N PHE A 73 -4.56 -0.37 13.58
CA PHE A 73 -3.35 -1.03 14.03
C PHE A 73 -2.40 -0.07 14.79
N CYS A 74 -2.19 1.14 14.27
CA CYS A 74 -1.35 2.14 14.94
C CYS A 74 -1.92 2.56 16.30
N VAL A 75 -3.24 2.71 16.41
CA VAL A 75 -3.91 3.02 17.68
C VAL A 75 -3.72 1.91 18.70
N THR A 76 -3.81 0.64 18.28
CA THR A 76 -3.53 -0.47 19.20
C THR A 76 -2.09 -0.47 19.72
N GLY A 77 -1.12 -0.12 18.87
CA GLY A 77 0.28 0.05 19.30
C GLY A 77 0.50 1.29 20.16
N ALA A 78 -0.15 2.41 19.86
CA ALA A 78 -0.04 3.63 20.66
C ALA A 78 -0.66 3.46 22.06
N ALA A 79 -1.72 2.66 22.19
CA ALA A 79 -2.34 2.36 23.47
C ALA A 79 -1.38 1.68 24.46
N THR A 80 -0.43 0.87 23.97
CA THR A 80 0.56 0.22 24.87
C THR A 80 1.55 1.22 25.46
N LEU A 81 1.80 2.36 24.79
CA LEU A 81 2.70 3.41 25.28
C LEU A 81 2.09 4.23 26.43
N LEU A 82 0.76 4.16 26.62
CA LEU A 82 0.09 4.83 27.74
C LEU A 82 0.39 4.15 29.08
N VAL A 83 0.86 2.90 29.04
CA VAL A 83 1.03 2.05 30.22
C VAL A 83 2.50 1.70 30.40
N ARG A 84 3.01 1.90 31.62
CA ARG A 84 4.31 1.40 32.06
C ARG A 84 4.10 0.12 32.87
N VAL A 85 4.86 -0.92 32.54
CA VAL A 85 4.90 -2.17 33.32
C VAL A 85 6.16 -2.15 34.17
N GLY A 86 5.98 -2.25 35.49
CA GLY A 86 7.06 -2.18 36.48
C GLY A 86 7.48 -0.77 36.88
N GLY A 87 7.96 -0.64 38.12
CA GLY A 87 8.45 0.61 38.70
C GLY A 87 7.93 0.87 40.12
N PRO A 88 8.25 2.03 40.71
CA PRO A 88 7.90 2.37 42.10
C PRO A 88 6.39 2.41 42.37
N GLY A 89 5.57 2.63 41.33
CA GLY A 89 4.11 2.74 41.41
C GLY A 89 3.32 1.44 41.22
N GLY A 90 3.99 0.27 41.20
CA GLY A 90 3.36 -1.05 41.07
C GLY A 90 3.61 -1.75 39.73
N PHE A 91 2.95 -2.90 39.54
CA PHE A 91 3.15 -3.76 38.36
C PHE A 91 2.65 -3.11 37.05
N VAL A 92 1.57 -2.31 37.12
CA VAL A 92 1.01 -1.56 35.99
C VAL A 92 0.70 -0.14 36.46
N ALA A 93 1.30 0.86 35.82
CA ALA A 93 1.08 2.27 36.09
C ALA A 93 0.93 3.05 34.79
N LEU A 94 0.32 4.25 34.85
CA LEU A 94 0.32 5.16 33.70
C LEU A 94 1.74 5.66 33.46
N ALA A 95 2.15 5.71 32.19
CA ALA A 95 3.44 6.26 31.81
C ALA A 95 3.35 7.80 31.82
N ASP A 96 4.28 8.46 32.52
CA ASP A 96 4.30 9.91 32.69
C ASP A 96 4.38 10.65 31.32
N ASP A 97 5.20 10.15 30.39
CA ASP A 97 5.29 10.64 29.00
C ASP A 97 4.40 9.88 28.00
N GLY A 98 3.56 8.95 28.49
CA GLY A 98 2.83 8.00 27.65
C GLY A 98 1.97 8.67 26.57
N PRO A 99 1.09 9.63 26.92
CA PRO A 99 0.24 10.32 25.95
C PRO A 99 1.03 11.07 24.86
N VAL A 100 2.14 11.71 25.22
CA VAL A 100 3.00 12.45 24.28
C VAL A 100 3.62 11.47 23.28
N ARG A 101 4.28 10.41 23.77
CA ARG A 101 4.90 9.40 22.90
C ARG A 101 3.89 8.65 22.03
N ALA A 102 2.69 8.39 22.56
CA ALA A 102 1.58 7.82 21.80
C ALA A 102 1.14 8.74 20.66
N GLY A 103 0.99 10.05 20.94
CA GLY A 103 0.66 11.06 19.93
C GLY A 103 1.73 11.19 18.85
N GLU A 104 3.00 11.22 19.23
CA GLU A 104 4.15 11.25 18.31
C GLU A 104 4.21 10.02 17.42
N LEU A 105 4.00 8.82 17.99
CA LEU A 105 3.95 7.58 17.25
C LEU A 105 2.82 7.63 16.22
N LEU A 106 1.60 7.98 16.64
CA LEU A 106 0.44 8.08 15.76
C LEU A 106 0.69 9.06 14.63
N LEU A 107 1.26 10.23 14.93
CA LEU A 107 1.55 11.25 13.94
C LEU A 107 2.56 10.75 12.89
N ARG A 108 3.68 10.17 13.36
CA ARG A 108 4.72 9.61 12.49
C ARG A 108 4.18 8.48 11.61
N THR A 109 3.47 7.52 12.18
CA THR A 109 2.92 6.39 11.41
C THR A 109 1.83 6.83 10.44
N SER A 110 1.02 7.84 10.82
CA SER A 110 0.01 8.45 9.95
C SER A 110 0.67 9.11 8.73
N ALA A 111 1.70 9.93 8.96
CA ALA A 111 2.43 10.62 7.89
C ALA A 111 3.10 9.62 6.93
N ALA A 112 3.79 8.62 7.49
CA ALA A 112 4.43 7.56 6.71
C ALA A 112 3.41 6.76 5.87
N SER A 113 2.27 6.41 6.47
CA SER A 113 1.19 5.66 5.81
C SER A 113 0.57 6.45 4.66
N LEU A 114 0.35 7.76 4.80
CA LEU A 114 -0.18 8.58 3.72
C LEU A 114 0.79 8.68 2.53
N GLY A 115 2.11 8.71 2.76
CA GLY A 115 3.12 8.66 1.69
C GLY A 115 3.05 7.36 0.88
N VAL A 116 2.93 6.22 1.57
CA VAL A 116 2.74 4.90 0.93
C VAL A 116 1.41 4.84 0.17
N LEU A 117 0.33 5.35 0.77
CA LEU A 117 -0.98 5.40 0.13
C LEU A 117 -0.96 6.31 -1.10
N LEU A 118 -0.23 7.43 -1.09
CA LEU A 118 -0.05 8.28 -2.27
C LEU A 118 0.55 7.49 -3.43
N PHE A 119 1.60 6.70 -3.17
CA PHE A 119 2.17 5.84 -4.21
C PHE A 119 1.19 4.76 -4.68
N ALA A 120 0.54 4.07 -3.74
CA ALA A 120 -0.40 2.98 -4.04
C ALA A 120 -1.64 3.45 -4.84
N PHE A 121 -2.18 4.63 -4.53
CA PHE A 121 -3.35 5.20 -5.22
C PHE A 121 -3.03 5.87 -6.56
N THR A 122 -1.76 6.02 -6.92
CA THR A 122 -1.33 6.71 -8.16
C THR A 122 -0.57 5.79 -9.11
N THR A 123 -0.12 4.62 -8.66
CA THR A 123 0.77 3.72 -9.40
C THR A 123 0.25 2.28 -9.42
N PRO A 124 -0.37 1.84 -10.53
CA PRO A 124 -0.77 0.44 -10.69
C PRO A 124 0.40 -0.53 -10.77
N MET A 125 0.23 -1.73 -10.22
CA MET A 125 1.26 -2.78 -10.22
C MET A 125 1.55 -3.31 -11.62
N SER A 126 0.54 -3.35 -12.50
CA SER A 126 0.67 -3.69 -13.93
C SER A 126 1.68 -2.79 -14.67
N ASP A 127 1.85 -1.57 -14.19
CA ASP A 127 2.76 -0.58 -14.73
C ASP A 127 4.12 -0.59 -14.03
N LEU A 128 4.13 -0.86 -12.72
CA LEU A 128 5.34 -0.86 -11.91
C LEU A 128 6.22 -2.08 -12.21
N LEU A 129 5.63 -3.28 -12.17
CA LEU A 129 6.37 -4.56 -12.25
C LEU A 129 7.23 -4.68 -13.50
N PRO A 130 6.72 -4.43 -14.73
CA PRO A 130 7.55 -4.54 -15.94
C PRO A 130 8.76 -3.59 -15.95
N ARG A 131 8.65 -2.45 -15.26
CA ARG A 131 9.70 -1.43 -15.20
C ARG A 131 10.80 -1.78 -14.20
N LEU A 132 10.55 -2.72 -13.28
CA LEU A 132 11.57 -3.21 -12.33
C LEU A 132 12.71 -3.97 -13.02
N VAL A 133 12.47 -4.55 -14.21
CA VAL A 133 13.53 -5.18 -15.01
C VAL A 133 14.64 -4.17 -15.34
N ARG A 134 14.27 -2.94 -15.71
CA ARG A 134 15.23 -1.85 -15.97
C ARG A 134 15.93 -1.35 -14.72
N ALA A 135 15.36 -1.61 -13.54
CA ALA A 135 15.96 -1.29 -12.25
C ALA A 135 16.89 -2.40 -11.71
N GLY A 136 17.13 -3.47 -12.49
CA GLY A 136 18.03 -4.56 -12.13
C GLY A 136 17.35 -5.80 -11.53
N VAL A 137 16.02 -5.83 -11.44
CA VAL A 137 15.30 -7.04 -10.98
C VAL A 137 15.31 -8.09 -12.10
N PRO A 138 15.68 -9.36 -11.82
CA PRO A 138 15.68 -10.42 -12.84
C PRO A 138 14.31 -10.61 -13.49
N ALA A 139 14.27 -10.71 -14.82
CA ALA A 139 13.03 -10.87 -15.58
C ALA A 139 12.12 -12.02 -15.09
N PRO A 140 12.64 -13.23 -14.73
CA PRO A 140 11.79 -14.31 -14.23
C PRO A 140 11.03 -13.94 -12.94
N VAL A 141 11.62 -13.11 -12.07
CA VAL A 141 10.97 -12.65 -10.84
C VAL A 141 9.81 -11.71 -11.17
N VAL A 142 10.02 -10.81 -12.14
CA VAL A 142 8.98 -9.89 -12.62
C VAL A 142 7.84 -10.66 -13.31
N ASP A 143 8.17 -11.68 -14.10
CA ASP A 143 7.19 -12.52 -14.81
C ASP A 143 6.29 -13.27 -13.81
N VAL A 144 6.88 -13.89 -12.78
CA VAL A 144 6.13 -14.55 -11.71
C VAL A 144 5.25 -13.55 -10.95
N ALA A 145 5.76 -12.34 -10.67
CA ALA A 145 4.98 -11.29 -10.00
C ALA A 145 3.79 -10.83 -10.85
N LEU A 146 3.98 -10.64 -12.17
CA LEU A 146 2.92 -10.27 -13.11
C LEU A 146 1.84 -11.34 -13.21
N VAL A 147 2.23 -12.61 -13.32
CA VAL A 147 1.27 -13.74 -13.35
C VAL A 147 0.54 -13.85 -12.02
N THR A 148 1.24 -13.73 -10.88
CA THR A 148 0.63 -13.73 -9.54
C THR A 148 -0.39 -12.61 -9.40
N TYR A 149 -0.05 -11.40 -9.83
CA TYR A 149 -0.94 -10.23 -9.81
C TYR A 149 -2.20 -10.48 -10.66
N ARG A 150 -2.04 -10.98 -11.88
CA ARG A 150 -3.18 -11.33 -12.77
C ARG A 150 -4.04 -12.44 -12.17
N MET A 151 -3.43 -13.53 -11.70
CA MET A 151 -4.13 -14.67 -11.12
C MET A 151 -4.89 -14.30 -9.86
N SER A 152 -4.36 -13.38 -9.06
CA SER A 152 -5.01 -12.90 -7.84
C SER A 152 -6.40 -12.34 -8.12
N PHE A 153 -6.58 -11.50 -9.15
CA PHE A 153 -7.92 -11.00 -9.52
C PHE A 153 -8.83 -12.08 -10.08
N LEU A 154 -8.32 -12.97 -10.95
CA LEU A 154 -9.11 -14.07 -11.51
C LEU A 154 -9.60 -15.05 -10.42
N LEU A 155 -8.76 -15.30 -9.42
CA LEU A 155 -9.11 -16.12 -8.26
C LEU A 155 -10.07 -15.37 -7.35
N LEU A 156 -9.86 -14.09 -7.05
CA LEU A 156 -10.80 -13.29 -6.24
C LEU A 156 -12.21 -13.29 -6.82
N ASP A 157 -12.37 -13.19 -8.14
CA ASP A 157 -13.68 -13.28 -8.78
C ASP A 157 -14.29 -14.69 -8.66
N SER A 158 -13.46 -15.73 -8.84
CA SER A 158 -13.87 -17.12 -8.62
C SER A 158 -14.31 -17.37 -7.17
N LEU A 159 -13.59 -16.81 -6.20
CA LEU A 159 -13.86 -16.92 -4.77
C LEU A 159 -15.17 -16.24 -4.38
N ARG A 160 -15.49 -15.09 -5.00
CA ARG A 160 -16.78 -14.41 -4.78
C ARG A 160 -17.95 -15.29 -5.21
N LEU A 161 -17.86 -15.90 -6.39
CA LEU A 161 -18.90 -16.80 -6.90
C LEU A 161 -19.04 -18.06 -6.03
N ILE A 162 -17.93 -18.67 -5.61
CA ILE A 162 -17.96 -19.83 -4.71
C ILE A 162 -18.61 -19.46 -3.38
N ARG A 163 -18.24 -18.32 -2.80
CA ARG A 163 -18.82 -17.85 -1.53
C ARG A 163 -20.32 -17.59 -1.64
N GLN A 164 -20.78 -17.01 -2.76
CA GLN A 164 -22.21 -16.84 -3.03
C GLN A 164 -22.94 -18.19 -3.11
N ALA A 165 -22.37 -19.17 -3.82
CA ALA A 165 -22.93 -20.51 -3.91
C ALA A 165 -22.97 -21.23 -2.55
N GLN A 166 -21.94 -21.06 -1.72
CA GLN A 166 -21.90 -21.59 -0.34
C GLN A 166 -22.95 -20.92 0.54
N ALA A 167 -23.11 -19.60 0.45
CA ALA A 167 -24.14 -18.86 1.18
C ALA A 167 -25.56 -19.34 0.82
N ALA A 168 -25.84 -19.55 -0.47
CA ALA A 168 -27.12 -20.09 -0.95
C ALA A 168 -27.41 -21.52 -0.43
N ARG A 169 -26.38 -22.27 -0.06
CA ARG A 169 -26.47 -23.61 0.54
C ARG A 169 -26.36 -23.61 2.07
N LEU A 170 -26.64 -22.48 2.71
CA LEU A 170 -26.57 -22.30 4.18
C LEU A 170 -25.16 -22.53 4.77
N GLY A 171 -24.10 -22.41 3.95
CA GLY A 171 -22.72 -22.69 4.34
C GLY A 171 -22.10 -21.70 5.33
N HIS A 172 -22.82 -20.64 5.71
CA HIS A 172 -22.36 -19.60 6.65
C HIS A 172 -23.31 -19.39 7.84
N THR A 173 -24.24 -20.33 8.08
CA THR A 173 -25.26 -20.21 9.14
C THR A 173 -24.72 -20.51 10.54
N THR A 174 -23.76 -21.44 10.64
CA THR A 174 -23.14 -21.81 11.92
C THR A 174 -21.62 -21.66 11.83
N ARG A 175 -20.94 -21.55 12.97
CA ARG A 175 -19.46 -21.50 13.02
C ARG A 175 -18.84 -22.74 12.37
N ALA A 176 -19.39 -23.93 12.66
CA ALA A 176 -18.94 -25.19 12.06
C ALA A 176 -19.14 -25.23 10.54
N ALA A 177 -20.31 -24.79 10.05
CA ALA A 177 -20.56 -24.68 8.62
C ALA A 177 -19.61 -23.67 7.96
N THR A 178 -19.33 -22.55 8.62
CA THR A 178 -18.41 -21.53 8.12
C THR A 178 -16.99 -22.07 7.95
N TRP A 179 -16.45 -22.76 8.96
CA TRP A 179 -15.12 -23.39 8.88
C TRP A 179 -15.06 -24.46 7.77
N ARG A 180 -16.08 -25.31 7.65
CA ARG A 180 -16.16 -26.31 6.58
C ARG A 180 -16.21 -25.64 5.19
N SER A 181 -17.01 -24.59 5.03
CA SER A 181 -17.12 -23.83 3.80
C SER A 181 -15.81 -23.12 3.45
N LEU A 182 -15.10 -22.56 4.45
CA LEU A 182 -13.78 -21.96 4.24
C LEU A 182 -12.76 -22.99 3.76
N GLY A 183 -12.72 -24.18 4.36
CA GLY A 183 -11.88 -25.29 3.92
C GLY A 183 -12.17 -25.69 2.47
N GLY A 184 -13.45 -25.90 2.13
CA GLY A 184 -13.87 -26.23 0.77
C GLY A 184 -13.58 -25.11 -0.25
N LEU A 185 -13.71 -23.85 0.15
CA LEU A 185 -13.37 -22.69 -0.66
C LEU A 185 -11.87 -22.66 -0.96
N GLY A 186 -11.03 -22.89 0.06
CA GLY A 186 -9.56 -22.98 -0.09
C GLY A 186 -9.14 -24.10 -1.03
N ALA A 187 -9.67 -25.31 -0.82
CA ALA A 187 -9.38 -26.46 -1.67
C ALA A 187 -9.80 -26.22 -3.14
N THR A 188 -10.99 -25.68 -3.35
CA THR A 188 -11.49 -25.35 -4.70
C THR A 188 -10.64 -24.27 -5.36
N ALA A 189 -10.23 -23.24 -4.60
CA ALA A 189 -9.38 -22.17 -5.12
C ALA A 189 -8.01 -22.69 -5.53
N PHE A 190 -7.42 -23.59 -4.75
CA PHE A 190 -6.14 -24.24 -5.04
C PHE A 190 -6.19 -25.02 -6.35
N VAL A 191 -7.16 -25.94 -6.51
CA VAL A 191 -7.32 -26.72 -7.74
C VAL A 191 -7.54 -25.81 -8.95
N ARG A 192 -8.44 -24.82 -8.83
CA ARG A 192 -8.70 -23.87 -9.91
C ARG A 192 -7.47 -23.02 -10.27
N ALA A 193 -6.58 -22.73 -9.33
CA ALA A 193 -5.35 -22.00 -9.60
C ALA A 193 -4.41 -22.82 -10.48
N PHE A 194 -4.19 -24.11 -10.15
CA PHE A 194 -3.38 -25.03 -10.96
C PHE A 194 -3.98 -25.26 -12.36
N ASP A 195 -5.30 -25.48 -12.44
CA ASP A 195 -5.99 -25.63 -13.72
C ASP A 195 -5.83 -24.39 -14.61
N ARG A 196 -5.93 -23.19 -14.02
CA ARG A 196 -5.71 -21.93 -14.74
C ARG A 196 -4.25 -21.77 -15.15
N ALA A 197 -3.30 -22.17 -14.32
CA ALA A 197 -1.87 -22.12 -14.64
C ALA A 197 -1.55 -23.04 -15.82
N ALA A 198 -2.05 -24.28 -15.81
CA ALA A 198 -1.89 -25.23 -16.91
C ALA A 198 -2.49 -24.70 -18.23
N ARG A 199 -3.71 -24.14 -18.18
CA ARG A 199 -4.34 -23.51 -19.36
C ARG A 199 -3.58 -22.27 -19.85
N LEU A 200 -3.05 -21.46 -18.93
CA LEU A 200 -2.24 -20.30 -19.28
C LEU A 200 -0.95 -20.74 -19.97
N GLN A 201 -0.26 -21.75 -19.44
CA GLN A 201 0.94 -22.31 -20.03
C GLN A 201 0.69 -22.87 -21.44
N ALA A 202 -0.39 -23.65 -21.63
CA ALA A 202 -0.75 -24.17 -22.95
C ALA A 202 -1.08 -23.04 -23.95
N GLY A 203 -1.82 -22.02 -23.51
CA GLY A 203 -2.14 -20.87 -24.35
C GLY A 203 -0.93 -20.00 -24.71
N LEU A 204 0.05 -19.89 -23.80
CA LEU A 204 1.32 -19.21 -24.05
C LEU A 204 2.21 -20.02 -24.99
N ALA A 205 2.29 -21.34 -24.81
CA ALA A 205 3.02 -22.23 -25.71
C ALA A 205 2.52 -22.11 -27.16
N GLY A 206 1.20 -22.05 -27.37
CA GLY A 206 0.59 -21.82 -28.68
C GLY A 206 0.92 -20.45 -29.32
N ARG A 207 1.49 -19.51 -28.55
CA ARG A 207 1.95 -18.19 -29.01
C ARG A 207 3.48 -18.08 -29.11
N GLY A 208 4.19 -19.20 -29.04
CA GLY A 208 5.65 -19.23 -29.13
C GLY A 208 6.36 -18.79 -27.85
N TYR A 209 5.77 -19.07 -26.68
CA TYR A 209 6.41 -18.79 -25.40
C TYR A 209 7.75 -19.54 -25.25
N ASP A 210 8.83 -18.78 -25.06
CA ASP A 210 10.22 -19.24 -24.97
C ASP A 210 10.72 -19.33 -23.51
N GLY A 211 9.83 -19.17 -22.54
CA GLY A 211 10.17 -19.07 -21.12
C GLY A 211 10.28 -17.64 -20.61
N THR A 212 10.10 -16.61 -21.46
CA THR A 212 10.11 -15.20 -21.06
C THR A 212 8.81 -14.49 -21.44
N LEU A 213 8.23 -13.70 -20.53
CA LEU A 213 7.04 -12.89 -20.81
C LEU A 213 7.44 -11.49 -21.26
N ARG A 214 7.59 -11.31 -22.58
CA ARG A 214 7.88 -9.99 -23.16
C ARG A 214 6.59 -9.20 -23.34
N VAL A 215 6.34 -8.26 -22.42
CA VAL A 215 5.17 -7.37 -22.47
C VAL A 215 5.57 -5.97 -22.91
N LEU A 216 4.90 -5.44 -23.93
CA LEU A 216 5.04 -4.05 -24.33
C LEU A 216 4.34 -3.15 -23.32
N VAL A 217 5.13 -2.31 -22.64
CA VAL A 217 4.63 -1.33 -21.68
C VAL A 217 4.54 0.01 -22.41
N PRO A 218 3.43 0.76 -22.29
CA PRO A 218 3.36 2.11 -22.83
C PRO A 218 4.54 2.96 -22.35
N GLU A 219 5.18 3.66 -23.29
CA GLU A 219 6.27 4.56 -22.96
C GLU A 219 5.76 5.66 -22.02
N ALA A 220 6.36 5.72 -20.84
CA ALA A 220 6.26 6.86 -19.95
C ALA A 220 7.68 7.36 -19.73
N ARG A 221 7.92 8.65 -19.95
CA ARG A 221 9.23 9.26 -19.72
C ARG A 221 9.25 9.89 -18.33
N VAL A 222 10.39 9.79 -17.66
CA VAL A 222 10.65 10.50 -16.40
C VAL A 222 10.56 11.99 -16.67
N SER A 223 9.73 12.70 -15.91
CA SER A 223 9.56 14.13 -16.07
C SER A 223 10.54 14.86 -15.15
N ALA A 224 11.69 15.27 -15.70
CA ALA A 224 12.69 16.07 -14.98
C ALA A 224 12.10 17.25 -14.17
N PRO A 225 11.16 18.08 -14.69
CA PRO A 225 10.60 19.17 -13.90
C PRO A 225 9.76 18.66 -12.71
N PHE A 226 9.05 17.54 -12.86
CA PHE A 226 8.28 16.95 -11.76
C PHE A 226 9.19 16.31 -10.71
N THR A 227 10.21 15.57 -11.14
CA THR A 227 11.18 14.98 -10.22
C THR A 227 11.92 16.07 -9.45
N ALA A 228 12.37 17.14 -10.14
CA ALA A 228 13.01 18.29 -9.51
C ALA A 228 12.07 19.01 -8.53
N ALA A 229 10.81 19.26 -8.90
CA ALA A 229 9.82 19.84 -8.00
C ALA A 229 9.54 18.95 -6.78
N SER A 230 9.52 17.63 -6.95
CA SER A 230 9.34 16.67 -5.86
C SER A 230 10.53 16.72 -4.89
N LEU A 231 11.76 16.70 -5.42
CA LEU A 231 12.99 16.82 -4.61
C LEU A 231 13.06 18.18 -3.91
N ALA A 232 12.71 19.27 -4.59
CA ALA A 232 12.66 20.61 -4.01
C ALA A 232 11.62 20.69 -2.88
N LEU A 233 10.45 20.08 -3.05
CA LEU A 233 9.43 19.99 -1.99
C LEU A 233 9.95 19.20 -0.78
N LEU A 234 10.57 18.03 -1.01
CA LEU A 234 11.16 17.23 0.07
C LEU A 234 12.26 18.00 0.81
N ALA A 235 13.15 18.67 0.08
CA ALA A 235 14.19 19.52 0.67
C ALA A 235 13.59 20.68 1.47
N ALA A 236 12.59 21.38 0.92
CA ALA A 236 11.91 22.47 1.62
C ALA A 236 11.25 21.98 2.92
N LEU A 237 10.61 20.81 2.92
CA LEU A 237 10.05 20.20 4.12
C LEU A 237 11.12 19.89 5.16
N THR A 238 12.27 19.34 4.75
CA THR A 238 13.38 19.08 5.68
C THR A 238 13.93 20.35 6.30
N VAL A 239 14.18 21.38 5.49
CA VAL A 239 14.70 22.67 5.99
C VAL A 239 13.70 23.31 6.93
N LEU A 240 12.42 23.36 6.55
CA LEU A 240 11.37 23.94 7.39
C LEU A 240 11.21 23.19 8.71
N ALA A 241 11.26 21.85 8.69
CA ALA A 241 11.19 21.04 9.90
C ALA A 241 12.36 21.34 10.85
N LEU A 242 13.60 21.39 10.33
CA LEU A 242 14.79 21.68 11.13
C LEU A 242 14.83 23.12 11.64
N VAL A 243 14.35 24.09 10.85
CA VAL A 243 14.27 25.50 11.26
C VAL A 243 13.23 25.69 12.36
N LEU A 244 12.10 25.00 12.30
CA LEU A 244 11.06 25.06 13.34
C LEU A 244 11.41 24.24 14.60
N GLU A 245 12.31 23.27 14.49
CA GLU A 245 12.83 22.52 15.64
C GLU A 245 13.81 23.34 16.48
N ARG A 246 14.70 24.11 15.84
CA ARG A 246 15.70 24.97 16.52
C ARG A 246 15.16 25.96 17.58
N PRO A 247 14.00 26.61 17.42
CA PRO A 247 13.45 27.50 18.46
C PRO A 247 12.75 26.75 19.60
N LEU A 248 12.62 25.42 19.54
CA LEU A 248 11.93 24.59 20.53
C LEU A 248 12.88 23.73 21.38
N SER A 249 14.17 23.69 21.05
CA SER A 249 15.27 23.05 21.80
C SER A 249 16.03 24.05 22.66
#